data_AF-A0A232EZE4-F1
#
_entry.id   AF-A0A232EZE4-F1
#
_cell.length_a   1.000
_cell.length_b   1.000
_cell.length_c   1.000
_cell.angle_alpha   90.00
_cell.angle_beta   90.00
_cell.angle_gamma   90.00
#
_symmetry.space_group_name_H-M   'P 1'
#
loop_
_entity.id
_entity.type
_entity.pdbx_description
1 polymer ?
#
loop_
_entity_poly.entity_id
_entity_poly.type
_entity_poly.pdbx_seq_one_letter_code
_entity_poly.pdbx_strand_id
1 'polypeptide(L)' 'MASQSITLVALLCIVILSLVSVSFVEADCRWTGCHVHSAGDWCDVLGPGYKLNKWQRCNGIFGKQEYCCN' A
#
# COMPACT_ATOMS: atom_id res chain seq x y z
N MET A 1 30.23 -22.40 20.83
CA MET A 1 29.56 -22.54 19.52
C MET A 1 28.06 -22.26 19.57
N ALA A 2 27.32 -22.64 20.62
CA ALA A 2 25.88 -22.36 20.73
C ALA A 2 25.48 -20.86 20.74
N SER A 3 26.31 -19.99 21.34
CA SER A 3 26.02 -18.54 21.45
C SER A 3 25.92 -17.84 20.09
N GLN A 4 26.77 -18.22 19.12
CA GLN A 4 26.74 -17.64 17.76
C GLN A 4 25.51 -18.10 16.96
N SER A 5 25.01 -19.31 17.22
CA SER A 5 23.80 -19.82 16.58
C SER A 5 22.55 -19.11 17.10
N ILE A 6 22.50 -18.79 18.40
CA ILE A 6 21.36 -18.11 19.02
C ILE A 6 21.24 -16.66 18.53
N THR A 7 22.36 -15.93 18.43
CA THR A 7 22.36 -14.56 17.91
C THR A 7 21.95 -14.48 16.46
N LEU A 8 22.33 -15.47 15.64
CA LEU A 8 21.99 -15.51 14.22
C LEU A 8 20.49 -15.79 14.00
N VAL A 9 19.89 -16.68 14.81
CA VAL A 9 18.44 -16.92 14.80
C VAL A 9 17.67 -15.68 15.26
N ALA A 10 18.13 -14.99 16.32
CA ALA A 10 17.49 -13.77 16.80
C ALA A 10 17.50 -12.66 15.74
N LEU A 11 18.64 -12.45 15.06
CA LEU A 11 18.77 -11.50 13.96
C LEU A 11 17.82 -11.83 12.79
N LEU A 12 17.73 -13.10 12.40
CA LEU A 12 16.79 -13.55 11.38
C LEU A 12 15.33 -13.24 11.77
N CYS A 13 14.94 -13.52 13.02
CA CYS A 13 13.59 -13.20 13.49
C CYS A 13 13.30 -11.69 13.45
N ILE A 14 14.26 -10.85 13.86
CA ILE A 14 14.11 -9.38 13.81
C ILE A 14 13.95 -8.92 12.37
N VAL A 15 14.75 -9.44 11.44
CA VAL A 15 14.67 -9.10 10.01
C VAL A 15 13.32 -9.52 9.43
N ILE A 16 12.83 -10.73 9.74
CA ILE A 16 11.53 -11.22 9.29
C ILE A 16 10.41 -10.35 9.86
N LEU A 17 10.41 -10.04 11.16
CA LEU A 17 9.40 -9.19 11.80
C LEU A 17 9.40 -7.76 11.24
N SER A 18 10.58 -7.23 10.91
CA SER A 18 10.73 -5.91 10.28
C SER A 18 10.21 -5.92 8.84
N LEU A 19 10.53 -6.94 8.05
CA LEU A 19 10.01 -7.09 6.68
C LEU A 19 8.49 -7.24 6.67
N VAL A 20 7.98 -8.05 7.59
CA VAL A 20 6.55 -8.22 7.85
C VAL A 20 5.99 -6.84 8.11
N SER A 21 6.33 -6.15 9.20
CA SER A 21 5.76 -4.82 9.54
C SER A 21 5.83 -3.77 8.41
N VAL A 22 6.91 -3.68 7.63
CA VAL A 22 6.98 -2.77 6.47
C VAL A 22 5.97 -3.14 5.38
N SER A 23 5.78 -4.43 5.11
CA SER A 23 4.80 -4.86 4.11
C SER A 23 3.35 -4.62 4.53
N PHE A 24 2.99 -4.54 5.83
CA PHE A 24 1.64 -4.14 6.26
C PHE A 24 1.39 -2.64 6.13
N VAL A 25 2.43 -1.80 6.28
CA VAL A 25 2.30 -0.35 6.12
C VAL A 25 2.08 0.05 4.66
N GLU A 26 2.57 -0.75 3.70
CA GLU A 26 2.26 -0.59 2.27
C GLU A 26 1.07 -1.48 1.81
N ALA A 27 0.51 -2.34 2.66
CA ALA A 27 -0.35 -3.47 2.26
C ALA A 27 -1.72 -3.10 1.72
N ASP A 28 -2.22 -1.88 1.93
CA ASP A 28 -3.59 -1.57 1.52
C ASP A 28 -3.67 -0.36 0.60
N CYS A 29 -2.61 -0.18 -0.20
CA CYS A 29 -2.63 0.76 -1.31
C CYS A 29 -3.03 0.08 -2.63
N ARG A 30 -4.00 0.64 -3.36
CA ARG A 30 -4.42 0.12 -4.67
C ARG A 30 -4.93 1.23 -5.58
N TRP A 31 -4.82 1.00 -6.89
CA TRP A 31 -5.42 1.89 -7.89
C TRP A 31 -6.91 1.60 -8.04
N THR A 32 -7.74 2.64 -8.10
CA THR A 32 -9.11 2.54 -8.58
C THR A 32 -9.11 2.20 -10.07
N GLY A 33 -10.23 1.67 -10.56
CA GLY A 33 -10.47 1.62 -12.01
C GLY A 33 -10.45 3.01 -12.64
N CYS A 34 -10.16 3.07 -13.94
CA CYS A 34 -10.27 4.30 -14.70
C CYS A 34 -11.75 4.73 -14.76
N HIS A 35 -12.04 5.92 -14.24
CA HIS A 35 -13.39 6.47 -14.15
C HIS A 35 -13.41 7.89 -14.72
N VAL A 36 -14.61 8.46 -14.91
CA VAL A 36 -14.75 9.81 -15.47
C VAL A 36 -14.09 10.85 -14.55
N HIS A 37 -13.39 11.82 -15.13
CA HIS A 37 -12.72 12.85 -14.37
C HIS A 37 -13.75 13.61 -13.53
N SER A 38 -13.60 13.51 -12.20
CA SER A 38 -14.52 14.09 -11.25
C SER A 38 -13.76 14.76 -10.10
N ALA A 39 -14.44 15.71 -9.44
CA ALA A 39 -13.90 16.46 -8.32
C ALA A 39 -13.95 15.68 -6.99
N GLY A 40 -14.62 14.52 -6.95
CA GLY A 40 -14.74 13.69 -5.75
C GLY A 40 -13.55 12.73 -5.56
N ASP A 41 -13.38 12.27 -4.32
CA ASP A 41 -12.49 11.17 -3.96
C ASP A 41 -13.21 9.84 -4.26
N TRP A 42 -12.68 9.05 -5.19
CA TRP A 42 -13.18 7.72 -5.52
C TRP A 42 -12.58 6.64 -4.62
N CYS A 43 -11.68 6.96 -3.71
CA CYS A 43 -11.15 5.98 -2.76
C CYS A 43 -12.21 5.40 -1.83
N ASP A 44 -13.31 6.12 -1.59
CA ASP A 44 -14.45 5.63 -0.80
C ASP A 44 -15.10 4.36 -1.40
N VAL A 45 -14.92 4.10 -2.70
CA VAL A 45 -15.44 2.86 -3.34
C VAL A 45 -14.70 1.60 -2.89
N LEU A 46 -13.49 1.75 -2.34
CA LEU A 46 -12.67 0.65 -1.84
C LEU A 46 -13.05 0.26 -0.41
N GLY A 47 -13.79 1.13 0.29
CA GLY A 47 -14.24 0.92 1.65
C GLY A 47 -13.84 2.08 2.57
N PRO A 48 -14.33 2.06 3.82
CA PRO A 48 -13.99 3.07 4.81
C PRO A 48 -12.50 3.00 5.15
N GLY A 49 -11.87 4.17 5.29
CA GLY A 49 -10.47 4.33 5.69
C GLY A 49 -9.51 4.60 4.53
N TYR A 50 -9.86 4.20 3.31
CA TYR A 50 -9.09 4.56 2.12
C TYR A 50 -9.10 6.07 1.87
N LYS A 51 -7.92 6.61 1.58
CA LYS A 51 -7.71 8.02 1.23
C LYS A 51 -6.91 8.16 -0.05
N LEU A 52 -7.24 9.20 -0.82
CA LEU A 52 -6.47 9.57 -2.00
C LEU A 52 -5.04 9.94 -1.63
N ASN A 53 -4.07 9.19 -2.14
CA ASN A 53 -2.65 9.49 -2.03
C ASN A 53 -2.13 10.21 -3.28
N LYS A 54 -2.50 9.72 -4.48
CA LYS A 54 -2.18 10.36 -5.76
C LYS A 54 -3.20 10.00 -6.83
N TRP A 55 -3.28 10.77 -7.90
CA TRP A 55 -4.12 10.45 -9.06
C TRP A 55 -3.36 10.66 -10.36
N GLN A 56 -3.82 10.02 -11.43
CA GLN A 56 -3.31 10.25 -12.78
C GLN A 56 -4.44 10.16 -13.81
N ARG A 57 -4.18 10.72 -15.00
CA ARG A 57 -5.07 10.53 -16.13
C ARG A 57 -4.98 9.11 -16.67
N CYS A 58 -6.10 8.60 -17.17
CA CYS A 58 -6.21 7.31 -17.84
C CYS A 58 -7.17 7.45 -19.02
N ASN A 59 -7.05 6.59 -20.04
CA ASN A 59 -7.93 6.58 -21.23
C ASN A 59 -8.17 7.97 -21.87
N GLY A 60 -7.12 8.79 -21.99
CA GLY A 60 -7.19 10.13 -22.58
C GLY A 60 -7.33 11.27 -21.55
N ILE A 61 -8.00 12.36 -21.93
CA ILE A 61 -8.07 13.59 -21.12
C ILE A 61 -9.18 13.50 -20.05
N PHE A 62 -10.20 12.70 -20.29
CA PHE A 62 -11.42 12.64 -19.47
C PHE A 62 -11.43 11.50 -18.45
N GLY A 63 -10.45 10.60 -18.45
CA GLY A 63 -10.36 9.54 -17.45
C GLY A 63 -9.41 9.92 -16.32
N LYS A 64 -9.76 9.52 -15.10
CA LYS A 64 -8.96 9.64 -13.87
C LYS A 64 -8.88 8.26 -13.22
N GLN A 65 -7.73 7.95 -12.64
CA GLN A 65 -7.57 6.83 -11.71
C GLN A 65 -6.81 7.32 -10.49
N GLU A 66 -7.16 6.78 -9.34
CA GLU A 66 -6.71 7.23 -8.03
C GLU A 66 -5.97 6.11 -7.33
N TYR A 67 -4.85 6.43 -6.71
CA TYR A 67 -4.09 5.53 -5.87
C TYR A 67 -4.49 5.81 -4.43
N CYS A 68 -5.17 4.85 -3.85
CA CYS A 68 -5.83 4.95 -2.56
C CYS A 68 -5.10 4.06 -1.57
N CYS A 69 -4.87 4.58 -0.36
CA CYS A 69 -4.24 3.84 0.74
C CYS A 69 -5.13 3.94 1.99
N ASN A 70 -5.26 2.84 2.73
CA ASN A 70 -5.97 2.76 4.01
C ASN A 70 -5.00 2.82 5.20
#